data_AF-A0A9W6XR09-F1
#
_entry.id   AF-A0A9W6XR09-F1
#
_cell.length_a   1.000
_cell.length_b   1.000
_cell.length_c   1.000
_cell.angle_alpha   90.00
_cell.angle_beta   90.00
_cell.angle_gamma   90.00
#
_symmetry.space_group_name_H-M   'P 1'
#
loop_
_entity.id
_entity.type
_entity.pdbx_description
1 polymer ?
#
loop_
_entity_poly.entity_id
_entity_poly.type
_entity_poly.pdbx_seq_one_letter_code
_entity_poly.pdbx_strand_id
1 'polypeptide(L)'
;MDCVLRGLTWVCCLVYLDDVVIFTKGSVARHAVEVAVVLERLAQAGLSLKASKCVFATTRMEYLGHDLTPDGIQPTDRLVKTIVTFPRPEDAAQVRRFVALAGYCRRFVPDCGARMSPVTRLLREENSWEWKMRRMERSTGLSRGSASALCLQSSPGVADASRSRRSSKTDTFILDICIGH
;
A
#
# COMPACT_ATOMS: atom_id res chain seq x y z
N MET A 1 -17.75 -15.43 2.01
CA MET A 1 -18.07 -13.99 2.07
C MET A 1 -18.41 -13.40 0.70
N ASP A 2 -17.64 -13.71 -0.36
CA ASP A 2 -17.88 -13.24 -1.73
C ASP A 2 -19.26 -13.59 -2.31
N CYS A 3 -19.83 -14.74 -1.96
CA CYS A 3 -21.17 -15.13 -2.41
C CYS A 3 -22.29 -14.26 -1.81
N VAL A 4 -22.13 -13.80 -0.57
CA VAL A 4 -23.12 -13.01 0.18
C VAL A 4 -23.22 -11.60 -0.38
N LEU A 5 -22.08 -10.98 -0.68
CA LEU A 5 -21.98 -9.62 -1.17
C LEU A 5 -21.87 -9.54 -2.71
N ARG A 6 -22.22 -10.62 -3.40
CA ARG A 6 -22.20 -10.67 -4.87
C ARG A 6 -23.07 -9.56 -5.45
N GLY A 7 -22.49 -8.81 -6.40
CA GLY A 7 -23.13 -7.65 -7.03
C GLY A 7 -22.92 -6.32 -6.30
N LEU A 8 -22.41 -6.35 -5.06
CA LEU A 8 -21.96 -5.15 -4.33
C LEU A 8 -20.43 -5.01 -4.37
N THR A 9 -19.72 -6.15 -4.48
CA THR A 9 -18.26 -6.17 -4.62
C THR A 9 -17.83 -5.35 -5.85
N TRP A 10 -16.81 -4.50 -5.68
CA TRP A 10 -16.31 -3.54 -6.67
C TRP A 10 -17.26 -2.38 -7.03
N VAL A 11 -18.49 -2.38 -6.51
CA VAL A 11 -19.45 -1.28 -6.69
C VAL A 11 -19.41 -0.34 -5.50
N CYS A 12 -19.63 -0.87 -4.29
CA CYS A 12 -19.61 -0.12 -3.04
C CYS A 12 -18.87 -0.84 -1.90
N CYS A 13 -18.43 -2.09 -2.11
CA CYS A 13 -17.60 -2.78 -1.12
C CYS A 13 -16.48 -3.62 -1.73
N LEU A 14 -15.45 -3.90 -0.94
CA LEU A 14 -14.37 -4.85 -1.19
C LEU A 14 -14.40 -5.88 -0.07
N VAL A 15 -14.14 -7.13 -0.43
CA VAL A 15 -14.11 -8.25 0.49
C VAL A 15 -12.72 -8.86 0.43
N TYR A 16 -12.10 -9.06 1.57
CA TYR A 16 -10.85 -9.80 1.69
C TYR A 16 -10.89 -10.64 2.96
N LEU A 17 -10.89 -11.97 2.78
CA LEU A 17 -11.07 -12.92 3.87
C LEU A 17 -12.33 -12.59 4.69
N ASP A 18 -12.14 -12.11 5.93
CA ASP A 18 -13.20 -11.77 6.89
C ASP A 18 -13.43 -10.25 7.01
N ASP A 19 -12.74 -9.43 6.22
CA ASP A 19 -12.88 -7.97 6.25
C ASP A 19 -13.73 -7.47 5.06
N VAL A 20 -14.67 -6.57 5.35
CA VAL A 20 -15.40 -5.79 4.33
C VAL A 20 -15.00 -4.33 4.42
N VAL A 21 -14.47 -3.80 3.34
CA VAL A 21 -14.29 -2.35 3.19
C VAL A 21 -15.41 -1.80 2.35
N ILE A 22 -16.21 -0.90 2.91
CA ILE A 22 -17.30 -0.20 2.21
C ILE A 22 -16.80 1.19 1.83
N PHE A 23 -16.95 1.55 0.57
CA PHE A 23 -16.48 2.82 0.04
C PHE A 23 -17.57 3.50 -0.78
N THR A 24 -17.70 4.82 -0.61
CA THR A 24 -18.70 5.61 -1.31
C THR A 24 -18.09 6.91 -1.79
N LYS A 25 -18.45 7.32 -3.02
CA LYS A 25 -18.14 8.66 -3.53
C LYS A 25 -19.33 9.59 -3.31
N GLY A 26 -19.09 10.79 -2.82
CA GLY A 26 -20.12 11.82 -2.66
C GLY A 26 -20.49 12.04 -1.20
N SER A 27 -21.78 11.99 -0.86
CA SER A 27 -22.25 12.41 0.46
C SER A 27 -22.24 11.30 1.51
N VAL A 28 -22.10 11.69 2.78
CA VAL A 28 -22.26 10.79 3.94
C VAL A 28 -23.64 10.12 3.97
N ALA A 29 -24.68 10.81 3.52
CA ALA A 29 -26.03 10.25 3.44
C ALA A 29 -26.08 9.03 2.49
N ARG A 30 -25.42 9.12 1.33
CA ARG A 30 -25.29 7.99 0.41
C ARG A 30 -24.48 6.86 1.04
N HIS A 31 -23.39 7.21 1.73
CA HIS A 31 -22.57 6.22 2.43
C HIS A 31 -23.40 5.44 3.46
N ALA A 32 -24.20 6.12 4.29
CA ALA A 32 -25.08 5.47 5.26
C ALA A 32 -26.05 4.45 4.61
N VAL A 33 -26.59 4.76 3.43
CA VAL A 33 -27.46 3.84 2.68
C VAL A 33 -26.68 2.62 2.19
N GLU A 34 -25.49 2.80 1.60
CA GLU A 34 -24.66 1.69 1.11
C GLU A 34 -24.20 0.79 2.26
N VAL A 35 -23.87 1.38 3.41
CA VAL A 35 -23.55 0.65 4.65
C VAL A 35 -24.74 -0.19 5.11
N ALA A 36 -25.94 0.39 5.17
CA ALA A 36 -27.14 -0.33 5.58
C ALA A 36 -27.42 -1.55 4.69
N VAL A 37 -27.28 -1.39 3.36
CA VAL A 37 -27.47 -2.50 2.40
C VAL A 37 -26.48 -3.64 2.64
N VAL A 38 -25.21 -3.32 2.89
CA VAL A 38 -24.19 -4.35 3.16
C VAL A 38 -24.46 -5.05 4.49
N LEU A 39 -24.78 -4.29 5.55
CA LEU A 39 -25.12 -4.84 6.86
C LEU A 39 -26.33 -5.77 6.80
N GLU A 40 -27.37 -5.38 6.05
CA GLU A 40 -28.57 -6.19 5.88
C GLU A 40 -28.27 -7.52 5.18
N ARG A 41 -27.46 -7.50 4.11
CA ARG A 41 -27.01 -8.71 3.41
C ARG A 41 -26.23 -9.66 4.32
N LEU A 42 -25.33 -9.11 5.15
CA LEU A 42 -24.57 -9.90 6.11
C LEU A 42 -25.50 -10.53 7.17
N ALA A 43 -26.45 -9.75 7.69
CA ALA A 43 -27.43 -10.25 8.66
C ALA A 43 -28.33 -11.36 8.07
N GLN A 44 -28.81 -11.19 6.83
CA GLN A 44 -29.60 -12.21 6.12
C GLN A 44 -28.83 -13.51 5.90
N ALA A 45 -27.51 -13.44 5.77
CA ALA A 45 -26.63 -14.61 5.65
C ALA A 45 -26.22 -15.20 7.02
N GLY A 46 -26.71 -14.64 8.14
CA GLY A 46 -26.37 -15.08 9.49
C GLY A 46 -24.95 -14.71 9.94
N LEU A 47 -24.31 -13.72 9.29
CA LEU A 47 -22.97 -13.27 9.65
C LEU A 47 -23.03 -12.18 10.72
N SER A 48 -22.20 -12.33 11.76
CA SER A 48 -22.11 -11.38 12.87
C SER A 48 -20.83 -10.54 12.79
N LEU A 49 -20.96 -9.26 13.14
CA LEU A 49 -19.85 -8.31 13.12
C LEU A 49 -19.30 -8.08 14.51
N LYS A 50 -17.99 -7.91 14.62
CA LYS A 50 -17.37 -7.48 15.87
C LYS A 50 -17.33 -5.95 15.91
N ALA A 51 -18.33 -5.34 16.54
CA ALA A 51 -18.47 -3.88 16.61
C ALA A 51 -17.19 -3.17 17.10
N SER A 52 -16.43 -3.79 18.02
CA SER A 52 -15.17 -3.23 18.54
C SER A 52 -14.04 -3.14 17.50
N LYS A 53 -14.17 -3.79 16.36
CA LYS A 53 -13.22 -3.77 15.24
C LYS A 53 -13.71 -2.93 14.05
N CYS A 54 -14.94 -2.43 14.09
CA CYS A 54 -15.51 -1.65 12.99
C CYS A 54 -15.12 -0.17 13.14
N VAL A 55 -14.74 0.48 12.03
CA VAL A 55 -14.32 1.89 12.00
C VAL A 55 -15.18 2.66 11.02
N PHE A 56 -16.11 3.47 11.53
CA PHE A 56 -17.14 4.10 10.71
C PHE A 56 -16.80 5.51 10.22
N ALA A 57 -17.24 5.77 8.97
CA ALA A 57 -17.31 7.08 8.34
C ALA A 57 -15.99 7.89 8.41
N THR A 58 -14.87 7.24 8.10
CA THR A 58 -13.57 7.90 7.99
C THR A 58 -13.24 8.24 6.55
N THR A 59 -12.38 9.23 6.33
CA THR A 59 -11.81 9.55 5.01
C THR A 59 -10.45 8.90 4.81
N ARG A 60 -9.81 8.39 5.89
CA ARG A 60 -8.54 7.68 5.85
C ARG A 60 -8.56 6.46 6.76
N MET A 61 -8.05 5.33 6.27
CA MET A 61 -7.83 4.12 7.09
C MET A 61 -6.61 3.34 6.63
N GLU A 62 -5.98 2.62 7.55
CA GLU A 62 -4.95 1.62 7.22
C GLU A 62 -5.63 0.29 6.94
N TYR A 63 -5.33 -0.33 5.80
CA TYR A 63 -5.87 -1.60 5.36
C TYR A 63 -4.82 -2.42 4.63
N LEU A 64 -4.52 -3.63 5.12
CA LEU A 64 -3.53 -4.56 4.55
C LEU A 64 -2.13 -3.93 4.33
N GLY A 65 -1.71 -3.01 5.19
CA GLY A 65 -0.42 -2.31 5.08
C GLY A 65 -0.40 -1.14 4.08
N HIS A 66 -1.59 -0.69 3.67
CA HIS A 66 -1.78 0.48 2.83
C HIS A 66 -2.69 1.51 3.51
N ASP A 67 -2.46 2.77 3.24
CA ASP A 67 -3.36 3.84 3.63
C ASP A 67 -4.35 4.06 2.48
N LEU A 68 -5.64 3.85 2.76
CA LEU A 68 -6.72 4.23 1.87
C LEU A 68 -7.08 5.68 2.17
N THR A 69 -6.99 6.56 1.17
CA THR A 69 -7.33 7.98 1.26
C THR A 69 -8.23 8.38 0.09
N PRO A 70 -8.81 9.60 0.09
CA PRO A 70 -9.60 10.07 -1.05
C PRO A 70 -8.75 10.23 -2.32
N ASP A 71 -7.43 10.37 -2.17
CA ASP A 71 -6.46 10.45 -3.28
C ASP A 71 -6.10 9.06 -3.83
N GLY A 72 -6.51 7.98 -3.15
CA GLY A 72 -6.32 6.60 -3.57
C GLY A 72 -5.60 5.76 -2.54
N ILE A 73 -4.91 4.72 -3.01
CA ILE A 73 -4.17 3.79 -2.16
C ILE A 73 -2.73 4.28 -2.08
N GLN A 74 -2.20 4.44 -0.87
CA GLN A 74 -0.84 4.88 -0.60
C GLN A 74 -0.11 3.86 0.31
N PRO A 75 1.23 3.76 0.23
CA PRO A 75 1.99 2.99 1.21
C PRO A 75 1.91 3.68 2.58
N THR A 76 1.74 2.91 3.66
CA THR A 76 1.67 3.47 5.01
C THR A 76 2.97 4.18 5.40
N ASP A 77 2.86 5.24 6.20
CA ASP A 77 4.01 6.03 6.68
C ASP A 77 5.12 5.16 7.32
N ARG A 78 4.73 4.08 8.00
CA ARG A 78 5.66 3.10 8.58
C ARG A 78 6.52 2.44 7.51
N LEU A 79 5.89 1.94 6.45
CA LEU A 79 6.56 1.28 5.33
C LEU A 79 7.49 2.25 4.58
N VAL A 80 7.02 3.48 4.34
CA VAL A 80 7.84 4.53 3.75
C VAL A 80 9.06 4.82 4.62
N LYS A 81 8.87 5.00 5.92
CA LYS A 81 9.96 5.21 6.88
C LYS A 81 10.95 4.05 6.87
N THR A 82 10.50 2.80 6.88
CA THR A 82 11.38 1.63 6.83
C THR A 82 12.23 1.59 5.56
N ILE A 83 11.69 2.00 4.41
CA ILE A 83 12.47 2.10 3.17
C ILE A 83 13.47 3.27 3.25
N VAL A 84 13.03 4.42 3.80
CA VAL A 84 13.85 5.63 3.95
C VAL A 84 15.03 5.41 4.89
N THR A 85 14.82 4.69 5.98
CA THR A 85 15.84 4.44 7.00
C THR A 85 16.55 3.10 6.81
N PHE A 86 16.27 2.38 5.73
CA PHE A 86 16.88 1.08 5.48
C PHE A 86 18.41 1.24 5.42
N PRO A 87 19.16 0.49 6.26
CA PRO A 87 20.61 0.62 6.32
C PRO A 87 21.23 0.20 5.00
N ARG A 88 22.46 0.67 4.74
CA ARG A 88 23.25 0.19 3.60
C ARG A 88 23.40 -1.34 3.72
N PRO A 89 22.97 -2.13 2.72
CA PRO A 89 23.05 -3.58 2.84
C PRO A 89 24.51 -4.05 2.81
N GLU A 90 24.88 -4.87 3.79
CA GLU A 90 26.22 -5.40 4.01
C GLU A 90 26.35 -6.87 3.61
N ASP A 91 25.24 -7.53 3.29
CA ASP A 91 25.22 -8.92 2.85
C ASP A 91 24.08 -9.21 1.86
N ALA A 92 24.14 -10.37 1.21
CA ALA A 92 23.14 -10.79 0.22
C ALA A 92 21.74 -10.99 0.82
N ALA A 93 21.63 -11.33 2.11
CA ALA A 93 20.34 -11.47 2.79
C ALA A 93 19.68 -10.11 3.05
N GLN A 94 20.45 -9.08 3.38
CA GLN A 94 19.99 -7.70 3.53
C GLN A 94 19.58 -7.12 2.17
N VAL A 95 20.32 -7.42 1.09
CA VAL A 95 19.88 -7.06 -0.27
C VAL A 95 18.56 -7.73 -0.63
N ARG A 96 18.39 -9.03 -0.35
CA ARG A 96 17.10 -9.72 -0.58
C ARG A 96 15.96 -9.05 0.19
N ARG A 97 16.18 -8.70 1.46
CA ARG A 97 15.21 -7.98 2.30
C ARG A 97 14.84 -6.62 1.70
N PHE A 98 15.83 -5.85 1.28
CA PHE A 98 15.60 -4.56 0.64
C PHE A 98 14.84 -4.69 -0.69
N VAL A 99 15.23 -5.62 -1.55
CA VAL A 99 14.57 -5.87 -2.84
C VAL A 99 13.11 -6.29 -2.63
N ALA A 100 12.82 -7.15 -1.64
CA ALA A 100 11.46 -7.52 -1.29
C ALA A 100 10.63 -6.31 -0.83
N LEU A 101 11.20 -5.49 0.05
CA LEU A 101 10.55 -4.28 0.58
C LEU A 101 10.27 -3.24 -0.52
N ALA A 102 11.27 -2.94 -1.36
CA ALA A 102 11.12 -2.05 -2.50
C ALA A 102 10.15 -2.60 -3.55
N GLY A 103 10.11 -3.93 -3.72
CA GLY A 103 9.17 -4.64 -4.57
C GLY A 103 7.72 -4.47 -4.13
N TYR A 104 7.46 -4.46 -2.83
CA TYR A 104 6.13 -4.18 -2.28
C TYR A 104 5.65 -2.76 -2.65
N CYS A 105 6.57 -1.79 -2.70
CA CYS A 105 6.27 -0.41 -3.12
C CYS A 105 6.36 -0.16 -4.64
N ARG A 106 6.59 -1.19 -5.48
CA ARG A 106 6.83 -1.04 -6.92
C ARG A 106 5.76 -0.23 -7.65
N ARG A 107 4.49 -0.35 -7.22
CA ARG A 107 3.36 0.36 -7.84
C ARG A 107 3.42 1.89 -7.63
N PHE A 108 4.13 2.35 -6.61
CA PHE A 108 4.24 3.76 -6.23
C PHE A 108 5.53 4.42 -6.72
N VAL A 109 6.48 3.64 -7.24
CA VAL A 109 7.79 4.11 -7.68
C VAL A 109 7.88 3.98 -9.20
N PRO A 110 7.90 5.10 -9.94
CA PRO A 110 8.12 5.10 -11.39
C PRO A 110 9.46 4.45 -11.73
N ASP A 111 9.46 3.60 -12.76
CA ASP A 111 10.64 2.88 -13.23
C ASP A 111 11.37 2.06 -12.15
N CYS A 112 10.64 1.59 -11.13
CA CYS A 112 11.20 0.83 -10.03
C CYS A 112 12.07 -0.34 -10.49
N GLY A 113 11.67 -1.05 -11.56
CA GLY A 113 12.49 -2.14 -12.12
C GLY A 113 13.85 -1.67 -12.63
N ALA A 114 13.91 -0.57 -13.37
CA ALA A 114 15.16 0.01 -13.86
C ALA A 114 16.02 0.55 -12.71
N ARG A 115 15.40 1.25 -11.75
CA ARG A 115 16.06 1.77 -10.56
C ARG A 115 16.66 0.65 -9.70
N MET A 116 15.91 -0.44 -9.47
CA MET A 116 16.32 -1.57 -8.63
C MET A 116 17.27 -2.54 -9.32
N SER A 117 17.36 -2.52 -10.66
CA SER A 117 18.26 -3.36 -11.47
C SER A 117 19.70 -3.47 -10.91
N PRO A 118 20.42 -2.38 -10.61
CA PRO A 118 21.77 -2.45 -10.03
C PRO A 118 21.81 -3.17 -8.67
N VAL A 119 20.74 -3.08 -7.88
CA VAL A 119 20.65 -3.72 -6.55
C VAL A 119 20.34 -5.21 -6.68
N THR A 120 19.39 -5.56 -7.55
CA THR A 120 19.06 -6.96 -7.84
C THR A 120 20.24 -7.71 -8.46
N ARG A 121 21.09 -7.01 -9.21
CA ARG A 121 22.32 -7.57 -9.81
C ARG A 121 23.33 -8.04 -8.75
N LEU A 122 23.39 -7.42 -7.57
CA LEU A 122 24.24 -7.85 -6.45
C LEU A 122 23.99 -9.31 -6.04
N LEU A 123 22.75 -9.78 -6.22
CA LEU A 123 22.33 -11.15 -5.89
C LEU A 123 22.78 -12.20 -6.91
N ARG A 124 23.18 -11.79 -8.12
CA ARG A 124 23.50 -12.69 -9.25
C ARG A 124 24.98 -12.77 -9.58
N GLU A 125 25.76 -11.77 -9.18
CA GLU A 125 27.21 -11.74 -9.46
C GLU A 125 27.97 -12.74 -8.56
N GLU A 126 29.07 -13.32 -9.04
CA GLU A 126 29.92 -14.25 -8.27
C GLU A 126 31.11 -13.55 -7.58
N ASN A 127 31.33 -12.27 -7.87
CA ASN A 127 32.46 -11.49 -7.33
C ASN A 127 32.39 -11.27 -5.81
N SER A 128 33.49 -10.80 -5.22
CA SER A 128 33.52 -10.43 -3.79
C SER A 128 32.50 -9.33 -3.46
N TRP A 129 31.96 -9.36 -2.24
CA TRP A 129 30.91 -8.43 -1.81
C TRP A 129 31.31 -6.96 -1.96
N GLU A 130 32.55 -6.62 -1.57
CA GLU A 130 33.09 -5.27 -1.69
C GLU A 130 33.12 -4.76 -3.14
N TRP A 131 33.45 -5.66 -4.08
CA TRP A 131 33.48 -5.33 -5.51
C TRP A 131 32.08 -5.04 -6.04
N LYS A 132 31.11 -5.89 -5.70
CA LYS A 132 29.70 -5.73 -6.08
C LYS A 132 29.15 -4.40 -5.56
N MET A 133 29.43 -4.10 -4.29
CA MET A 133 28.93 -2.89 -3.63
C MET A 133 29.50 -1.61 -4.25
N ARG A 134 30.81 -1.56 -4.49
CA ARG A 134 31.47 -0.42 -5.15
C ARG A 134 30.91 -0.15 -6.55
N ARG A 135 30.59 -1.20 -7.29
CA ARG A 135 29.99 -1.09 -8.63
C ARG A 135 28.56 -0.55 -8.56
N MET A 136 27.77 -1.06 -7.61
CA MET A 136 26.41 -0.60 -7.38
C MET A 136 26.37 0.88 -6.99
N GLU A 137 27.24 1.33 -6.07
CA GLU A 137 27.36 2.75 -5.67
C GLU A 137 27.69 3.66 -6.86
N ARG A 138 28.60 3.25 -7.75
CA ARG A 138 28.91 4.00 -8.98
C ARG A 138 27.71 4.10 -9.93
N SER A 139 26.93 3.03 -10.05
CA SER A 139 25.76 3.00 -10.95
C SER A 139 24.55 3.76 -10.39
N THR A 140 24.47 3.94 -9.07
CA THR A 140 23.30 4.51 -8.38
C THR A 140 23.57 5.90 -7.81
N GLY A 141 24.82 6.35 -7.76
CA GLY A 141 25.22 7.63 -7.15
C GLY A 141 25.08 7.65 -5.62
N LEU A 142 24.88 6.47 -5.00
CA LEU A 142 24.58 6.30 -3.59
C LEU A 142 25.83 6.54 -2.74
N SER A 143 25.96 7.70 -2.10
CA SER A 143 27.00 7.94 -1.09
C SER A 143 26.56 7.39 0.29
N ARG A 144 27.52 7.27 1.21
CA ARG A 144 27.60 6.42 2.43
C ARG A 144 26.43 6.43 3.46
N GLY A 145 25.27 7.03 3.17
CA GLY A 145 24.21 7.30 4.15
C GLY A 145 23.05 6.29 4.22
N SER A 146 22.44 5.87 3.10
CA SER A 146 21.28 4.95 3.13
C SER A 146 20.90 4.45 1.74
N ALA A 147 20.40 3.21 1.64
CA ALA A 147 19.88 2.61 0.40
C ALA A 147 18.56 3.24 -0.09
N SER A 148 17.92 4.06 0.75
CA SER A 148 16.66 4.75 0.49
C SER A 148 16.63 5.67 -0.72
N ALA A 149 17.80 6.16 -1.10
CA ALA A 149 17.94 7.08 -2.19
C ALA A 149 17.50 6.49 -3.54
N LEU A 150 17.58 5.16 -3.71
CA LEU A 150 17.13 4.47 -4.92
C LEU A 150 15.63 4.59 -5.20
N CYS A 151 14.79 4.51 -4.16
CA CYS A 151 13.34 4.48 -4.31
C CYS A 151 12.72 5.88 -4.31
N LEU A 152 13.43 6.90 -3.78
CA LEU A 152 12.82 8.19 -3.44
C LEU A 152 13.53 9.43 -4.03
N GLN A 153 14.73 9.32 -4.59
CA GLN A 153 15.49 10.50 -5.06
C GLN A 153 14.93 11.21 -6.31
N SER A 154 13.75 10.84 -6.83
CA SER A 154 13.19 11.58 -7.97
C SER A 154 11.68 11.53 -8.09
N SER A 155 10.96 11.17 -7.03
CA SER A 155 9.51 11.25 -7.03
C SER A 155 9.09 12.41 -6.14
N PRO A 156 8.74 13.57 -6.71
CA PRO A 156 7.79 14.46 -6.04
C PRO A 156 6.61 13.63 -5.53
N GLY A 157 6.19 12.61 -6.29
CA GLY A 157 5.03 11.76 -6.02
C GLY A 157 5.04 10.76 -4.86
N VAL A 158 6.05 10.68 -3.97
CA VAL A 158 5.92 9.86 -2.73
C VAL A 158 5.65 10.71 -1.49
N ALA A 159 6.06 11.99 -1.50
CA ALA A 159 5.58 13.02 -0.57
C ALA A 159 4.41 13.85 -1.15
N ASP A 160 4.25 13.86 -2.48
CA ASP A 160 3.23 14.55 -3.28
C ASP A 160 2.50 13.54 -4.18
N ALA A 161 2.11 12.38 -3.63
CA ALA A 161 1.12 11.48 -4.24
C ALA A 161 -0.29 12.13 -4.34
N SER A 162 -0.38 13.44 -4.07
CA SER A 162 -1.54 14.31 -4.19
C SER A 162 -1.71 14.97 -5.58
N ARG A 163 -0.83 14.73 -6.57
CA ARG A 163 -0.87 15.56 -7.80
C ARG A 163 -0.80 14.92 -9.19
N SER A 164 -0.85 13.59 -9.36
CA SER A 164 -0.95 13.00 -10.71
C SER A 164 -2.08 12.00 -10.91
N ARG A 165 -3.30 12.50 -10.77
CA ARG A 165 -4.43 12.24 -11.68
C ARG A 165 -5.44 13.36 -11.41
N ARG A 166 -5.79 14.13 -12.44
CA ARG A 166 -6.98 14.99 -12.37
C ARG A 166 -8.19 14.08 -12.17
N SER A 167 -8.55 13.84 -10.92
CA SER A 167 -9.89 13.43 -10.54
C SER A 167 -10.33 14.47 -9.54
N SER A 168 -11.41 15.16 -9.86
CA SER A 168 -12.15 16.06 -8.98
C SER A 168 -12.07 15.60 -7.52
N LYS A 169 -11.73 16.51 -6.59
CA LYS A 169 -11.90 16.32 -5.15
C LYS A 169 -13.32 15.80 -4.89
N THR A 170 -13.47 14.50 -4.78
CA THR A 170 -14.73 13.86 -4.40
C THR A 170 -14.49 13.26 -3.04
N ASP A 171 -15.24 13.77 -2.05
CA ASP A 171 -15.28 13.20 -0.71
C ASP A 171 -15.54 11.70 -0.85
N THR A 172 -14.50 10.93 -0.56
CA THR A 172 -14.57 9.46 -0.58
C THR A 172 -14.59 9.05 0.88
N PHE A 173 -15.73 8.52 1.29
CA PHE A 173 -15.91 7.98 2.63
C PHE A 173 -15.65 6.49 2.60
N ILE A 174 -14.91 6.04 3.60
CA ILE A 174 -14.45 4.68 3.74
C ILE A 174 -14.87 4.19 5.12
N LEU A 175 -15.43 3.00 5.15
CA LEU A 175 -15.80 2.26 6.34
C LEU A 175 -15.10 0.90 6.27
N ASP A 176 -14.42 0.54 7.35
CA ASP A 176 -13.94 -0.83 7.54
C ASP A 176 -14.84 -1.58 8.51
N ILE A 177 -15.24 -2.78 8.11
CA ILE A 177 -16.00 -3.71 8.94
C ILE A 177 -15.23 -5.03 8.98
N CYS A 178 -14.63 -5.34 10.14
CA CYS A 178 -14.16 -6.69 10.41
C CYS A 178 -15.34 -7.59 10.85
N ILE A 179 -15.57 -8.67 10.12
CA ILE A 179 -16.50 -9.71 10.54
C ILE A 179 -15.85 -10.47 11.71
N GLY A 180 -16.64 -10.69 12.75
CA GLY A 180 -16.16 -11.29 13.99
C GLY A 180 -15.98 -12.79 13.84
N HIS A 181 -14.84 -13.29 14.33
CA HIS A 181 -14.69 -14.65 14.82
C HIS A 181 -14.75 -14.64 16.35
#